data_AF-A0A2W4SWL5-F1
#
_entry.id   AF-A0A2W4SWL5-F1
#
_cell.length_a   1.000
_cell.length_b   1.000
_cell.length_c   1.000
_cell.angle_alpha   90.00
_cell.angle_beta   90.00
_cell.angle_gamma   90.00
#
_symmetry.space_group_name_H-M   'P 1'
#
loop_
_entity.id
_entity.type
_entity.pdbx_description
1 polymer ?
#
loop_
_entity_poly.entity_id
_entity_poly.type
_entity_poly.pdbx_seq_one_letter_code
_entity_poly.pdbx_strand_id
1 'polypeptide(L)'
;MPDNAPFVRDAMQDFVAEFLSGSEAFKRRYPGMPAGLAWHCEPIRAEFMEAFNAWLEGRLARMPTAVAAFKAKEPGEPPKPEDFGNRQMALFQDLLCNTALERDSLSNVFDLWDSIPRYSISRQQQDKWRKAGAFPQLHHISFHYRGRELKATIQPAWIQADDGTVTGYYPSANEELIEDVLRKIATGQNNGYFDTKERRCGVVFTLYMVRKELERRGHGRTYSEINMSLEIMSSAVIKTKTLDGNDGDFTSKSLYLNNLFRVSKDKLAEDPKAKWFVDFHPFASRSLDELTYRQFNYARLMSHKNQLSNES
;
A
#
# COMPACT_ATOMS: atom_id res chain seq x y z
N MET A 1 -14.66 -10.32 17.23
CA MET A 1 -14.16 -11.16 16.12
C MET A 1 -13.53 -10.22 15.12
N PRO A 2 -12.24 -10.29 14.75
CA PRO A 2 -11.67 -9.25 13.91
C PRO A 2 -11.90 -9.54 12.42
N ASP A 3 -12.32 -8.49 11.72
CA ASP A 3 -12.69 -8.38 10.31
C ASP A 3 -11.52 -8.69 9.35
N ASN A 4 -11.71 -9.72 8.52
CA ASN A 4 -10.83 -10.09 7.40
C ASN A 4 -11.37 -9.55 6.05
N ALA A 5 -11.87 -8.32 6.01
CA ALA A 5 -12.68 -7.81 4.89
C ALA A 5 -11.99 -7.63 3.51
N PRO A 6 -10.67 -7.33 3.35
CA PRO A 6 -10.14 -7.04 2.01
C PRO A 6 -9.90 -8.28 1.14
N PHE A 7 -9.45 -9.40 1.74
CA PHE A 7 -9.12 -10.62 1.00
C PHE A 7 -10.35 -11.51 0.75
N VAL A 8 -11.39 -11.38 1.60
CA VAL A 8 -12.67 -12.04 1.41
C VAL A 8 -13.41 -11.48 0.18
N ARG A 9 -13.21 -10.20 -0.19
CA ARG A 9 -13.94 -9.56 -1.29
C ARG A 9 -13.61 -10.10 -2.68
N ASP A 10 -12.33 -10.36 -2.99
CA ASP A 10 -11.93 -10.86 -4.32
C ASP A 10 -12.43 -12.31 -4.54
N ALA A 11 -12.29 -13.18 -3.54
CA ALA A 11 -12.82 -14.55 -3.60
C ALA A 11 -14.36 -14.58 -3.60
N MET A 12 -15.00 -13.65 -2.86
CA MET A 12 -16.45 -13.53 -2.84
C MET A 12 -16.99 -13.07 -4.19
N GLN A 13 -16.31 -12.17 -4.92
CA GLN A 13 -16.72 -11.74 -6.25
C GLN A 13 -16.76 -12.89 -7.26
N ASP A 14 -15.77 -13.77 -7.23
CA ASP A 14 -15.73 -14.95 -8.12
C ASP A 14 -16.86 -15.93 -7.79
N PHE A 15 -17.11 -16.20 -6.51
CA PHE A 15 -18.23 -17.06 -6.07
C PHE A 15 -19.59 -16.47 -6.39
N VAL A 16 -19.74 -15.16 -6.25
CA VAL A 16 -20.95 -14.43 -6.61
C VAL A 16 -21.20 -14.49 -8.12
N ALA A 17 -20.16 -14.24 -8.92
CA ALA A 17 -20.26 -14.30 -10.37
C ALA A 17 -20.62 -15.73 -10.83
N GLU A 18 -20.03 -16.75 -10.21
CA GLU A 18 -20.35 -18.16 -10.46
C GLU A 18 -21.81 -18.48 -10.10
N PHE A 19 -22.26 -18.11 -8.90
CA PHE A 19 -23.62 -18.36 -8.43
C PHE A 19 -24.67 -17.69 -9.33
N LEU A 20 -24.52 -16.40 -9.62
CA LEU A 20 -25.50 -15.65 -10.43
C LEU A 20 -25.50 -16.10 -11.89
N SER A 21 -24.34 -16.48 -12.44
CA SER A 21 -24.26 -17.06 -13.79
C SER A 21 -24.90 -18.45 -13.89
N GLY A 22 -24.97 -19.20 -12.79
CA GLY A 22 -25.67 -20.48 -12.69
C GLY A 22 -27.16 -20.37 -12.33
N SER A 23 -27.64 -19.19 -11.91
CA SER A 23 -29.00 -19.00 -11.42
C SER A 23 -29.99 -18.68 -12.56
N GLU A 24 -30.83 -19.66 -12.91
CA GLU A 24 -31.92 -19.46 -13.88
C GLU A 24 -32.96 -18.44 -13.41
N ALA A 25 -33.17 -18.34 -12.08
CA ALA A 25 -34.02 -17.32 -11.49
C ALA A 25 -33.47 -15.91 -11.75
N PHE A 26 -32.15 -15.72 -11.60
CA PHE A 26 -31.47 -14.46 -11.91
C PHE A 26 -31.56 -14.12 -13.41
N LYS A 27 -31.21 -15.06 -14.30
CA LYS A 27 -31.26 -14.85 -15.76
C LYS A 27 -32.65 -14.48 -16.28
N ARG A 28 -33.69 -15.09 -15.71
CA ARG A 28 -35.09 -14.81 -16.09
C ARG A 28 -35.55 -13.43 -15.62
N ARG A 29 -35.11 -13.01 -14.43
CA ARG A 29 -35.53 -11.75 -13.78
C ARG A 29 -34.76 -10.54 -14.31
N TYR A 30 -33.46 -10.72 -14.60
CA TYR A 30 -32.53 -9.68 -15.04
C TYR A 30 -31.84 -10.07 -16.35
N PRO A 31 -32.59 -10.19 -17.46
CA PRO A 31 -32.01 -10.60 -18.75
C PRO A 31 -30.96 -9.58 -19.22
N GLY A 32 -29.77 -10.06 -19.56
CA GLY A 32 -28.67 -9.22 -20.06
C GLY A 32 -27.83 -8.53 -18.97
N MET A 33 -28.12 -8.72 -17.68
CA MET A 33 -27.29 -8.16 -16.61
C MET A 33 -26.03 -9.01 -16.36
N PRO A 34 -24.81 -8.42 -16.36
CA PRO A 34 -23.59 -9.16 -16.05
C PRO A 34 -23.53 -9.59 -14.57
N ALA A 35 -23.38 -10.90 -14.33
CA ALA A 35 -23.37 -11.49 -12.99
C ALA A 35 -22.32 -10.88 -12.04
N GLY A 36 -21.11 -10.59 -12.53
CA GLY A 36 -20.04 -9.97 -11.73
C GLY A 36 -20.32 -8.53 -11.29
N LEU A 37 -21.28 -7.85 -11.93
CA LEU A 37 -21.69 -6.48 -11.57
C LEU A 37 -23.00 -6.45 -10.77
N ALA A 38 -23.83 -7.48 -10.92
CA ALA A 38 -25.17 -7.54 -10.34
C ALA A 38 -25.18 -7.51 -8.80
N TRP A 39 -24.16 -8.08 -8.16
CA TRP A 39 -24.04 -8.10 -6.70
C TRP A 39 -23.73 -6.75 -6.06
N HIS A 40 -23.21 -5.83 -6.86
CA HIS A 40 -22.99 -4.45 -6.41
C HIS A 40 -24.26 -3.61 -6.48
N CYS A 41 -25.36 -4.14 -7.03
CA CYS A 41 -26.69 -3.56 -6.98
C CYS A 41 -27.39 -4.02 -5.69
N GLU A 42 -27.66 -3.10 -4.76
CA GLU A 42 -28.20 -3.41 -3.43
C GLU A 42 -29.56 -4.15 -3.45
N PRO A 43 -30.53 -3.78 -4.32
CA PRO A 43 -31.77 -4.54 -4.47
C PRO A 43 -31.58 -5.99 -4.93
N ILE A 44 -30.66 -6.22 -5.88
CA ILE A 44 -30.38 -7.55 -6.43
C ILE A 44 -29.62 -8.37 -5.40
N ARG A 45 -28.63 -7.77 -4.75
CA ARG A 45 -27.89 -8.40 -3.66
C ARG A 45 -28.85 -8.85 -2.56
N ALA A 46 -29.77 -7.99 -2.12
CA ALA A 46 -30.75 -8.33 -1.10
C ALA A 46 -31.67 -9.48 -1.54
N GLU A 47 -32.14 -9.48 -2.80
CA GLU A 47 -33.00 -10.53 -3.36
C GLU A 47 -32.32 -11.90 -3.40
N PHE A 48 -31.01 -11.95 -3.68
CA PHE A 48 -30.27 -13.20 -3.87
C PHE A 48 -29.37 -13.59 -2.68
N MET A 49 -29.26 -12.77 -1.63
CA MET A 49 -28.32 -12.98 -0.51
C MET A 49 -28.54 -14.31 0.19
N GLU A 50 -29.79 -14.66 0.47
CA GLU A 50 -30.16 -15.87 1.21
C GLU A 50 -29.83 -17.13 0.39
N ALA A 51 -30.24 -17.15 -0.88
CA ALA A 51 -29.95 -18.24 -1.81
C ALA A 51 -28.43 -18.40 -2.06
N PHE A 52 -27.71 -17.28 -2.12
CA PHE A 52 -26.25 -17.27 -2.25
C PHE A 52 -25.58 -17.88 -1.02
N ASN A 53 -25.99 -17.51 0.20
CA ASN A 53 -25.43 -18.06 1.43
C ASN A 53 -25.64 -19.58 1.53
N ALA A 54 -26.85 -20.07 1.23
CA ALA A 54 -27.14 -21.50 1.21
C ALA A 54 -26.30 -22.27 0.17
N TRP A 55 -26.12 -21.68 -1.02
CA TRP A 55 -25.26 -22.23 -2.06
C TRP A 55 -23.78 -22.28 -1.62
N LEU A 56 -23.29 -21.22 -0.98
CA LEU A 56 -21.92 -21.08 -0.50
C LEU A 56 -21.60 -22.13 0.58
N GLU A 57 -22.50 -22.33 1.54
CA GLU A 57 -22.35 -23.36 2.58
C GLU A 57 -22.25 -24.78 1.97
N GLY A 58 -23.12 -25.09 1.01
CA GLY A 58 -23.10 -26.38 0.31
C GLY A 58 -21.85 -26.59 -0.56
N ARG A 59 -21.28 -25.51 -1.10
CA ARG A 59 -20.04 -25.51 -1.88
C ARG A 59 -18.83 -25.76 -0.97
N LEU A 60 -18.73 -25.02 0.14
CA LEU A 60 -17.65 -25.14 1.12
C LEU A 60 -17.58 -26.54 1.74
N ALA A 61 -18.74 -27.18 1.98
CA ALA A 61 -18.81 -28.55 2.52
C ALA A 61 -18.28 -29.63 1.55
N ARG A 62 -18.15 -29.34 0.25
CA ARG A 62 -17.72 -30.30 -0.79
C ARG A 62 -16.30 -30.08 -1.28
N MET A 63 -15.62 -29.03 -0.81
CA MET A 63 -14.23 -28.77 -1.18
C MET A 63 -13.28 -29.64 -0.35
N PRO A 64 -12.42 -30.48 -0.97
CA PRO A 64 -11.48 -31.31 -0.22
C PRO A 64 -10.41 -30.41 0.42
N THR A 65 -10.25 -30.53 1.75
CA THR A 65 -9.09 -30.18 2.62
C THR A 65 -8.09 -29.11 2.16
N ALA A 66 -8.50 -28.11 1.40
CA ALA A 66 -7.76 -26.92 1.02
C ALA A 66 -8.17 -25.70 1.86
N VAL A 67 -9.03 -25.92 2.86
CA VAL A 67 -9.41 -24.94 3.88
C VAL A 67 -8.23 -24.63 4.82
N ALA A 68 -7.17 -25.44 4.81
CA ALA A 68 -5.90 -25.13 5.50
C ALA A 68 -5.07 -24.03 4.80
N ALA A 69 -5.36 -23.68 3.55
CA ALA A 69 -4.63 -22.65 2.79
C ALA A 69 -5.27 -21.26 2.86
N PHE A 70 -6.46 -21.12 3.46
CA PHE A 70 -7.09 -19.83 3.78
C PHE A 70 -6.66 -19.33 5.17
N LYS A 71 -5.38 -19.48 5.53
CA LYS A 71 -4.80 -18.58 6.53
C LYS A 71 -4.86 -17.19 5.90
N ALA A 72 -5.74 -16.33 6.43
CA ALA A 72 -5.54 -14.90 6.36
C ALA A 72 -4.05 -14.66 6.59
N LYS A 73 -3.35 -14.03 5.64
CA LYS A 73 -1.92 -13.70 5.77
C LYS A 73 -1.76 -13.16 7.18
N GLU A 74 -1.11 -13.93 8.05
CA GLU A 74 -0.96 -13.54 9.45
C GLU A 74 -0.38 -12.13 9.45
N PRO A 75 -0.87 -11.21 10.31
CA PRO A 75 -0.31 -9.86 10.37
C PRO A 75 1.21 -10.02 10.46
N GLY A 76 1.93 -9.37 9.53
CA GLY A 76 3.37 -9.60 9.37
C GLY A 76 4.06 -9.56 10.73
N GLU A 77 4.88 -10.59 11.03
CA GLU A 77 5.53 -10.69 12.33
C GLU A 77 6.29 -9.38 12.63
N PRO A 78 6.20 -8.84 13.86
CA PRO A 78 7.01 -7.69 14.23
C PRO A 78 8.50 -8.01 14.00
N PRO A 79 9.31 -7.03 13.58
CA PRO A 79 10.73 -7.24 13.38
C PRO A 79 11.40 -7.72 14.67
N LYS A 80 12.30 -8.68 14.54
CA LYS A 80 13.06 -9.28 15.64
C LYS A 80 14.34 -8.48 15.90
N PRO A 81 14.94 -8.56 17.10
CA PRO A 81 16.16 -7.83 17.42
C PRO A 81 17.29 -8.03 16.39
N GLU A 82 17.43 -9.22 15.82
CA GLU A 82 18.40 -9.54 14.76
C GLU A 82 18.19 -8.76 13.45
N ASP A 83 16.97 -8.29 13.16
CA ASP A 83 16.63 -7.60 11.92
C ASP A 83 17.16 -6.15 11.86
N PHE A 84 17.53 -5.57 13.02
CA PHE A 84 18.00 -4.19 13.13
C PHE A 84 19.51 -4.04 12.93
N GLY A 85 20.28 -5.13 13.12
CA GLY A 85 21.74 -5.10 13.21
C GLY A 85 22.49 -5.82 12.10
N ASN A 86 21.82 -6.18 11.00
CA ASN A 86 22.46 -6.89 9.90
C ASN A 86 23.24 -5.95 8.95
N ARG A 87 24.06 -6.57 8.08
CA ARG A 87 24.95 -5.86 7.15
C ARG A 87 24.19 -4.94 6.19
N GLN A 88 23.08 -5.40 5.63
CA GLN A 88 22.28 -4.62 4.68
C GLN A 88 21.74 -3.34 5.34
N MET A 89 21.21 -3.47 6.57
CA MET A 89 20.73 -2.34 7.34
C MET A 89 21.86 -1.40 7.76
N ALA A 90 23.01 -1.94 8.18
CA ALA A 90 24.19 -1.14 8.51
C ALA A 90 24.64 -0.28 7.31
N LEU A 91 24.72 -0.87 6.11
CA LEU A 91 25.07 -0.15 4.89
C LEU A 91 24.03 0.91 4.51
N PHE A 92 22.75 0.64 4.72
CA PHE A 92 21.68 1.60 4.45
C PHE A 92 21.72 2.80 5.39
N GLN A 93 22.14 2.59 6.65
CA GLN A 93 22.29 3.62 7.67
C GLN A 93 23.64 4.36 7.58
N ASP A 94 24.64 3.78 6.91
CA ASP A 94 25.97 4.37 6.75
C ASP A 94 26.00 5.44 5.66
N LEU A 95 25.43 6.59 5.99
CA LEU A 95 25.42 7.74 5.10
C LEU A 95 26.82 8.36 4.98
N LEU A 96 27.37 8.40 3.76
CA LEU A 96 28.62 9.09 3.44
C LEU A 96 28.50 10.60 3.67
N CYS A 97 29.05 11.08 4.78
CA CYS A 97 29.02 12.50 5.17
C CYS A 97 30.18 12.82 6.12
N ASN A 98 30.59 14.09 6.18
CA ASN A 98 31.68 14.54 7.05
C ASN A 98 31.17 15.06 8.39
N THR A 99 29.92 15.54 8.44
CA THR A 99 29.33 16.14 9.65
C THR A 99 27.95 15.57 9.98
N ALA A 100 27.55 15.67 11.25
CA ALA A 100 26.20 15.30 11.68
C ALA A 100 25.10 16.15 11.01
N LEU A 101 25.40 17.40 10.68
CA LEU A 101 24.48 18.28 9.95
C LEU A 101 24.26 17.79 8.51
N GLU A 102 25.33 17.39 7.83
CA GLU A 102 25.24 16.78 6.50
C GLU A 102 24.48 15.45 6.56
N ARG A 103 24.77 14.59 7.55
CA ARG A 103 24.05 13.34 7.79
C ARG A 103 22.54 13.56 7.89
N ASP A 104 22.13 14.61 8.58
CA ASP A 104 20.72 14.96 8.73
C ASP A 104 20.07 15.36 7.40
N SER A 105 20.83 15.93 6.46
CA SER A 105 20.34 16.34 5.14
C SER A 105 20.20 15.21 4.11
N LEU A 106 20.68 14.00 4.41
CA LEU A 106 20.75 12.87 3.49
C LEU A 106 19.70 11.78 3.81
N SER A 107 19.26 11.05 2.79
CA SER A 107 18.46 9.82 2.87
C SER A 107 18.74 8.94 1.63
N ASN A 108 18.00 7.84 1.44
CA ASN A 108 18.17 6.90 0.34
C ASN A 108 16.93 6.78 -0.57
N VAL A 109 17.17 6.61 -1.87
CA VAL A 109 16.18 6.22 -2.89
C VAL A 109 16.38 4.77 -3.33
N PHE A 110 15.31 4.08 -3.70
CA PHE A 110 15.28 2.70 -4.19
C PHE A 110 15.08 2.68 -5.70
N ASP A 111 16.05 2.14 -6.46
CA ASP A 111 16.19 2.35 -7.92
C ASP A 111 14.89 2.13 -8.73
N LEU A 112 14.34 0.91 -8.70
CA LEU A 112 13.12 0.58 -9.45
C LEU A 112 11.86 1.21 -8.84
N TRP A 113 11.80 1.33 -7.51
CA TRP A 113 10.60 1.84 -6.86
C TRP A 113 10.41 3.33 -7.14
N ASP A 114 11.50 4.10 -7.10
CA ASP A 114 11.51 5.54 -7.34
C ASP A 114 11.55 5.94 -8.81
N SER A 115 11.76 5.00 -9.73
CA SER A 115 11.53 5.25 -11.16
C SER A 115 10.05 5.28 -11.54
N ILE A 116 9.15 4.78 -10.68
CA ILE A 116 7.71 4.78 -10.94
C ILE A 116 7.13 6.14 -10.51
N PRO A 117 6.49 6.93 -11.40
CA PRO A 117 5.87 8.21 -11.04
C PRO A 117 4.51 7.97 -10.33
N ARG A 118 4.55 7.26 -9.21
CA ARG A 118 3.42 6.66 -8.50
C ARG A 118 2.52 7.65 -7.76
N TYR A 119 2.98 8.88 -7.55
CA TYR A 119 2.26 9.96 -6.87
C TYR A 119 1.76 11.07 -7.82
N SER A 120 1.70 10.78 -9.12
CA SER A 120 1.39 11.75 -10.18
C SER A 120 -0.02 12.38 -10.11
N ILE A 121 -0.96 11.76 -9.40
CA ILE A 121 -2.35 12.24 -9.31
C ILE A 121 -2.54 13.13 -8.07
N SER A 122 -2.61 14.44 -8.29
CA SER A 122 -2.84 15.41 -7.21
C SER A 122 -4.20 15.26 -6.53
N ARG A 123 -4.29 15.58 -5.23
CA ARG A 123 -5.56 15.64 -4.48
C ARG A 123 -6.62 16.51 -5.17
N GLN A 124 -6.21 17.67 -5.69
CA GLN A 124 -7.09 18.59 -6.40
C GLN A 124 -7.69 17.94 -7.65
N GLN A 125 -6.90 17.15 -8.38
CA GLN A 125 -7.39 16.43 -9.55
C GLN A 125 -8.39 15.33 -9.15
N GLN A 126 -8.11 14.60 -8.07
CA GLN A 126 -9.03 13.58 -7.52
C GLN A 126 -10.36 14.23 -7.10
N ASP A 127 -10.33 15.40 -6.45
CA ASP A 127 -11.52 16.14 -6.04
C ASP A 127 -12.34 16.66 -7.24
N LYS A 128 -11.67 17.14 -8.28
CA LYS A 128 -12.34 17.54 -9.54
C LYS A 128 -13.06 16.36 -10.18
N TRP A 129 -12.41 15.20 -10.29
CA TRP A 129 -13.05 13.99 -10.81
C TRP A 129 -14.26 13.58 -9.97
N ARG A 130 -14.14 13.64 -8.64
CA ARG A 130 -15.25 13.32 -7.73
C ARG A 130 -16.43 14.27 -7.92
N LYS A 131 -16.19 15.58 -8.02
CA LYS A 131 -17.24 16.59 -8.27
C LYS A 131 -17.92 16.41 -9.63
N ALA A 132 -17.19 15.89 -10.62
CA ALA A 132 -17.72 15.54 -11.93
C ALA A 132 -18.47 14.20 -11.95
N GLY A 133 -18.62 13.52 -10.80
CA GLY A 133 -19.26 12.21 -10.69
C GLY A 133 -18.41 11.06 -11.24
N ALA A 134 -17.11 11.29 -11.49
CA ALA A 134 -16.21 10.23 -11.92
C ALA A 134 -15.74 9.41 -10.72
N PHE A 135 -15.96 8.10 -10.80
CA PHE A 135 -15.45 7.15 -9.81
C PHE A 135 -13.95 6.90 -10.03
N PRO A 136 -13.16 6.70 -8.97
CA PRO A 136 -11.76 6.30 -9.09
C PRO A 136 -11.62 4.99 -9.86
N GLN A 137 -10.97 5.02 -11.02
CA GLN A 137 -10.73 3.86 -11.88
C GLN A 137 -9.33 3.27 -11.64
N LEU A 138 -8.90 2.30 -12.45
CA LEU A 138 -7.49 1.95 -12.49
C LEU A 138 -6.73 3.07 -13.21
N HIS A 139 -5.68 3.59 -12.58
CA HIS A 139 -4.80 4.56 -13.23
C HIS A 139 -3.60 3.84 -13.85
N HIS A 140 -3.29 4.14 -15.10
CA HIS A 140 -2.22 3.49 -15.85
C HIS A 140 -1.10 4.48 -16.14
N ILE A 141 0.13 4.04 -15.91
CA ILE A 141 1.34 4.83 -16.11
C ILE A 141 2.36 3.98 -16.87
N SER A 142 2.83 4.46 -18.02
CA SER A 142 4.02 3.91 -18.66
C SER A 142 5.27 4.63 -18.15
N PHE A 143 6.35 3.90 -17.93
CA PHE A 143 7.64 4.45 -17.51
C PHE A 143 8.78 3.58 -18.02
N HIS A 144 9.99 4.15 -18.10
CA HIS A 144 11.17 3.43 -18.52
C HIS A 144 12.04 3.06 -17.31
N TYR A 145 12.58 1.85 -17.31
CA TYR A 145 13.56 1.43 -16.32
C TYR A 145 14.66 0.60 -16.98
N ARG A 146 15.91 1.07 -16.86
CA ARG A 146 17.11 0.44 -17.47
C ARG A 146 16.92 0.09 -18.95
N GLY A 147 16.33 1.01 -19.71
CA GLY A 147 16.10 0.87 -21.15
C GLY A 147 14.95 -0.07 -21.55
N ARG A 148 14.13 -0.53 -20.60
CA ARG A 148 12.92 -1.33 -20.86
C ARG A 148 11.67 -0.51 -20.61
N GLU A 149 10.61 -0.75 -21.38
CA GLU A 149 9.31 -0.13 -21.16
C GLU A 149 8.50 -0.97 -20.15
N LEU A 150 8.04 -0.31 -19.09
CA LEU A 150 7.23 -0.92 -18.04
C LEU A 150 5.92 -0.16 -17.88
N LYS A 151 4.91 -0.86 -17.37
CA LYS A 151 3.60 -0.28 -17.03
C LYS A 151 3.28 -0.50 -15.56
N ALA A 152 3.01 0.59 -14.87
CA ALA A 152 2.38 0.58 -13.56
C ALA A 152 0.85 0.77 -13.70
N THR A 153 0.09 0.07 -12.88
CA THR A 153 -1.36 0.23 -12.73
C THR A 153 -1.69 0.43 -11.26
N ILE A 154 -2.25 1.59 -10.93
CA ILE A 154 -2.58 1.97 -9.56
C ILE A 154 -4.08 1.79 -9.35
N GLN A 155 -4.40 1.01 -8.33
CA GLN A 155 -5.74 0.90 -7.76
C GLN A 155 -5.84 1.84 -6.54
N PRO A 156 -6.89 2.67 -6.46
CA PRO A 156 -7.08 3.59 -5.35
C PRO A 156 -7.37 2.85 -4.03
N ALA A 157 -7.06 3.50 -2.92
CA ALA A 157 -7.47 3.11 -1.58
C ALA A 157 -8.91 3.57 -1.32
N TRP A 158 -9.77 2.67 -0.85
CA TRP A 158 -11.12 3.00 -0.42
C TRP A 158 -11.12 3.26 1.09
N ILE A 159 -11.33 4.51 1.48
CA ILE A 159 -11.30 4.92 2.88
C ILE A 159 -12.72 5.24 3.33
N GLN A 160 -13.14 4.59 4.42
CA GLN A 160 -14.42 4.87 5.06
C GLN A 160 -14.22 5.96 6.13
N ALA A 161 -14.99 7.04 6.03
CA ALA A 161 -15.07 8.07 7.04
C ALA A 161 -15.99 7.66 8.20
N ASP A 162 -15.94 8.40 9.31
CA ASP A 162 -16.74 8.12 10.52
C ASP A 162 -18.25 8.19 10.26
N ASP A 163 -18.68 8.96 9.26
CA ASP A 163 -20.07 9.08 8.82
C ASP A 163 -20.54 7.91 7.91
N GLY A 164 -19.67 6.93 7.65
CA GLY A 164 -19.93 5.80 6.76
C GLY A 164 -19.66 6.08 5.29
N THR A 165 -19.31 7.32 4.91
CA THR A 165 -19.01 7.67 3.53
C THR A 165 -17.70 7.00 3.09
N VAL A 166 -17.75 6.24 1.99
CA VAL A 166 -16.56 5.62 1.39
C VAL A 166 -16.03 6.52 0.28
N THR A 167 -14.79 6.96 0.41
CA THR A 167 -14.10 7.79 -0.58
C THR A 167 -12.86 7.08 -1.10
N GLY A 168 -12.73 7.01 -2.43
CA GLY A 168 -11.53 6.48 -3.07
C GLY A 168 -10.45 7.56 -3.23
N TYR A 169 -9.21 7.17 -2.94
CA TYR A 169 -8.03 8.02 -2.99
C TYR A 169 -6.89 7.32 -3.72
N TYR A 170 -6.27 7.99 -4.69
CA TYR A 170 -4.93 7.61 -5.11
C TYR A 170 -3.90 8.20 -4.14
N PRO A 171 -2.80 7.48 -3.86
CA PRO A 171 -1.65 8.09 -3.23
C PRO A 171 -1.20 9.30 -4.04
N SER A 172 -0.85 10.38 -3.34
CA SER A 172 -0.53 11.69 -3.90
C SER A 172 0.68 12.30 -3.18
N ALA A 173 0.97 13.58 -3.44
CA ALA A 173 2.10 14.29 -2.82
C ALA A 173 2.15 14.19 -1.28
N ASN A 174 1.01 14.11 -0.59
CA ASN A 174 1.02 13.90 0.87
C ASN A 174 1.58 12.53 1.26
N GLU A 175 1.20 11.48 0.53
CA GLU A 175 1.67 10.13 0.78
C GLU A 175 3.16 9.99 0.40
N GLU A 176 3.61 10.68 -0.65
CA GLU A 176 5.03 10.78 -1.02
C GLU A 176 5.87 11.37 0.11
N LEU A 177 5.45 12.52 0.66
CA LEU A 177 6.13 13.16 1.79
C LEU A 177 6.21 12.23 3.01
N ILE A 178 5.14 11.49 3.31
CA ILE A 178 5.13 10.54 4.44
C ILE A 178 6.09 9.39 4.16
N GLU A 179 6.12 8.84 2.94
CA GLU A 179 7.06 7.78 2.57
C GLU A 179 8.52 8.24 2.73
N ASP A 180 8.86 9.45 2.25
CA ASP A 180 10.19 10.01 2.38
C ASP A 180 10.61 10.22 3.84
N VAL A 181 9.69 10.69 4.70
CA VAL A 181 9.91 10.82 6.14
C VAL A 181 10.12 9.45 6.79
N LEU A 182 9.34 8.44 6.43
CA LEU A 182 9.49 7.07 6.94
C LEU A 182 10.87 6.50 6.57
N ARG A 183 11.31 6.72 5.33
CA ARG A 183 12.67 6.33 4.89
C ARG A 183 13.74 7.08 5.66
N LYS A 184 13.57 8.39 5.89
CA LYS A 184 14.51 9.17 6.70
C LYS A 184 14.60 8.60 8.12
N ILE A 185 13.48 8.29 8.74
CA ILE A 185 13.44 7.67 10.07
C ILE A 185 14.16 6.32 10.07
N ALA A 186 14.02 5.52 9.00
CA ALA A 186 14.68 4.23 8.84
C ALA A 186 16.22 4.33 8.82
N THR A 187 16.79 5.47 8.41
CA THR A 187 18.24 5.73 8.50
C THR A 187 18.72 5.95 9.94
N GLY A 188 17.80 6.15 10.88
CA GLY A 188 18.10 6.30 12.29
C GLY A 188 18.40 4.97 12.98
N GLN A 189 19.28 5.01 13.97
CA GLN A 189 19.67 3.84 14.76
C GLN A 189 18.43 3.15 15.35
N ASN A 190 18.35 1.82 15.18
CA ASN A 190 17.26 0.96 15.68
C ASN A 190 15.84 1.29 15.18
N ASN A 191 15.71 2.06 14.08
CA ASN A 191 14.41 2.32 13.46
C ASN A 191 14.24 1.53 12.17
N GLY A 192 15.24 1.49 11.29
CA GLY A 192 15.21 0.63 10.10
C GLY A 192 15.48 -0.83 10.45
N TYR A 193 14.79 -1.75 9.78
CA TYR A 193 15.05 -3.19 9.88
C TYR A 193 15.03 -3.88 8.52
N PHE A 194 15.73 -5.00 8.44
CA PHE A 194 15.71 -5.90 7.31
C PHE A 194 15.65 -7.34 7.80
N ASP A 195 14.52 -7.98 7.55
CA ASP A 195 14.32 -9.40 7.83
C ASP A 195 14.88 -10.19 6.66
N THR A 196 16.03 -10.84 6.88
CA THR A 196 16.76 -11.57 5.84
C THR A 196 16.06 -12.85 5.42
N LYS A 197 15.23 -13.43 6.29
CA LYS A 197 14.50 -14.67 6.03
C LYS A 197 13.33 -14.42 5.11
N GLU A 198 12.53 -13.41 5.40
CA GLU A 198 11.36 -13.03 4.61
C GLU A 198 11.69 -12.00 3.51
N ARG A 199 12.96 -11.56 3.44
CA ARG A 199 13.49 -10.54 2.50
C ARG A 199 12.61 -9.28 2.45
N ARG A 200 12.21 -8.80 3.62
CA ARG A 200 11.39 -7.59 3.79
C ARG A 200 12.16 -6.54 4.59
N CYS A 201 12.01 -5.28 4.19
CA CYS A 201 12.54 -4.15 4.93
C CYS A 201 11.43 -3.22 5.36
N GLY A 202 11.70 -2.44 6.41
CA GLY A 202 10.72 -1.54 6.95
C GLY A 202 11.29 -0.57 7.96
N VAL A 203 10.38 0.11 8.63
CA VAL A 203 10.71 1.07 9.68
C VAL A 203 9.81 0.91 10.88
N VAL A 204 10.42 0.98 12.05
CA VAL A 204 9.77 1.11 13.36
C VAL A 204 9.81 2.59 13.76
N PHE A 205 8.66 3.14 14.15
CA PHE A 205 8.53 4.57 14.40
C PHE A 205 7.41 4.86 15.42
N THR A 206 7.28 6.13 15.80
CA THR A 206 6.08 6.66 16.47
C THR A 206 5.47 7.76 15.59
N LEU A 207 4.15 7.97 15.69
CA LEU A 207 3.51 9.09 14.97
C LEU A 207 4.15 10.45 15.33
N TYR A 208 4.65 10.58 16.56
CA TYR A 208 5.38 11.77 16.99
C TYR A 208 6.66 11.99 16.18
N MET A 209 7.44 10.94 15.89
CA MET A 209 8.66 11.05 15.07
C MET A 209 8.33 11.54 13.66
N VAL A 210 7.30 10.98 13.04
CA VAL A 210 6.84 11.41 11.70
C VAL A 210 6.41 12.87 11.73
N ARG A 211 5.57 13.25 12.69
CA ARG A 211 5.11 14.62 12.86
C ARG A 211 6.25 15.61 13.09
N LYS A 212 7.22 15.26 13.95
CA LYS A 212 8.36 16.11 14.24
C LYS A 212 9.28 16.30 13.04
N GLU A 213 9.54 15.24 12.29
CA GLU A 213 10.34 15.35 11.08
C GLU A 213 9.63 16.22 10.04
N LEU A 214 8.33 16.02 9.84
CA LEU A 214 7.49 16.86 8.98
C LEU A 214 7.50 18.34 9.39
N GLU A 215 7.26 18.65 10.67
CA GLU A 215 7.30 20.02 11.23
C GLU A 215 8.66 20.67 10.96
N ARG A 216 9.75 19.93 11.23
CA ARG A 216 11.13 20.40 11.05
C ARG A 216 11.46 20.72 9.59
N ARG A 217 10.81 20.05 8.63
CA ARG A 217 10.97 20.28 7.19
C ARG A 217 9.99 21.29 6.60
N GLY A 218 9.17 21.95 7.43
CA GLY A 218 8.19 22.94 6.98
C GLY A 218 6.90 22.33 6.40
N HIS A 219 6.70 21.03 6.61
CA HIS A 219 5.55 20.26 6.15
C HIS A 219 4.72 19.76 7.33
N GLY A 220 4.42 20.59 8.32
CA GLY A 220 3.64 20.17 9.50
C GLY A 220 2.28 19.58 9.12
N ARG A 221 1.94 18.40 9.67
CA ARG A 221 0.65 17.70 9.51
C ARG A 221 0.13 17.26 10.88
N THR A 222 -1.18 17.17 11.00
CA THR A 222 -1.86 16.60 12.17
C THR A 222 -1.72 15.07 12.21
N TYR A 223 -1.92 14.47 13.37
CA TYR A 223 -1.95 13.01 13.49
C TYR A 223 -3.05 12.36 12.65
N SER A 224 -4.19 13.05 12.47
CA SER A 224 -5.28 12.57 11.61
C SER A 224 -4.84 12.49 10.15
N GLU A 225 -4.17 13.53 9.65
CA GLU A 225 -3.63 13.54 8.28
C GLU A 225 -2.56 12.47 8.07
N ILE A 226 -1.65 12.29 9.05
CA ILE A 226 -0.62 11.24 8.99
C ILE A 226 -1.27 9.85 8.96
N ASN A 227 -2.24 9.58 9.85
CA ASN A 227 -2.95 8.29 9.88
C ASN A 227 -3.71 8.01 8.58
N MET A 228 -4.34 9.04 8.01
CA MET A 228 -5.03 8.95 6.72
C MET A 228 -4.07 8.56 5.60
N SER A 229 -2.90 9.22 5.51
CA SER A 229 -1.89 8.89 4.49
C SER A 229 -1.32 7.49 4.67
N LEU A 230 -1.05 7.05 5.90
CA LEU A 230 -0.63 5.68 6.19
C LEU A 230 -1.70 4.65 5.76
N GLU A 231 -2.97 4.92 6.06
CA GLU A 231 -4.08 4.05 5.63
C GLU A 231 -4.15 3.96 4.10
N ILE A 232 -4.11 5.11 3.41
CA ILE A 232 -4.11 5.16 1.94
C ILE A 232 -2.98 4.32 1.35
N MET A 233 -1.75 4.46 1.87
CA MET A 233 -0.62 3.68 1.37
C MET A 233 -0.71 2.18 1.70
N SER A 234 -1.35 1.82 2.81
CA SER A 234 -1.59 0.41 3.18
C SER A 234 -2.79 -0.22 2.47
N SER A 235 -3.59 0.55 1.74
CA SER A 235 -4.78 0.06 1.03
C SER A 235 -4.72 0.25 -0.48
N ALA A 236 -3.91 1.18 -0.98
CA ALA A 236 -3.70 1.37 -2.41
C ALA A 236 -2.78 0.28 -2.96
N VAL A 237 -3.18 -0.31 -4.09
CA VAL A 237 -2.42 -1.38 -4.75
C VAL A 237 -1.73 -0.80 -5.98
N ILE A 238 -0.46 -1.17 -6.17
CA ILE A 238 0.28 -0.92 -7.40
C ILE A 238 0.64 -2.25 -8.04
N LYS A 239 0.37 -2.35 -9.35
CA LYS A 239 0.75 -3.48 -10.18
C LYS A 239 1.78 -3.02 -11.20
N THR A 240 2.93 -3.68 -11.27
CA THR A 240 3.97 -3.36 -12.27
C THR A 240 4.18 -4.55 -13.17
N LYS A 241 4.22 -4.32 -14.49
CA LYS A 241 4.55 -5.34 -15.49
C LYS A 241 5.51 -4.81 -16.55
N THR A 242 6.32 -5.69 -17.13
CA THR A 242 7.07 -5.43 -18.37
C THR A 242 6.12 -5.43 -19.56
N LEU A 243 6.45 -4.65 -20.60
CA LEU A 243 5.68 -4.61 -21.85
C LEU A 243 6.37 -5.34 -23.00
N ASP A 244 7.67 -5.62 -22.89
CA ASP A 244 8.52 -5.96 -24.03
C ASP A 244 8.50 -7.45 -24.45
N GLY A 245 7.78 -8.34 -23.75
CA GLY A 245 7.55 -9.74 -24.16
C GLY A 245 8.81 -10.62 -24.31
N ASN A 246 9.96 -10.11 -23.90
CA ASN A 246 11.26 -10.77 -23.98
C ASN A 246 11.56 -11.58 -22.72
N ASP A 247 12.61 -12.39 -22.77
CA ASP A 247 13.10 -13.16 -21.62
C ASP A 247 13.31 -12.24 -20.40
N GLY A 248 12.62 -12.56 -19.29
CA GLY A 248 12.57 -11.73 -18.08
C GLY A 248 11.29 -10.91 -17.88
N ASP A 249 10.17 -11.32 -18.48
CA ASP A 249 8.87 -10.78 -18.14
C ASP A 249 8.54 -10.98 -16.66
N PHE A 250 8.11 -9.91 -15.99
CA PHE A 250 7.65 -10.00 -14.61
C PHE A 250 6.35 -9.23 -14.42
N THR A 251 5.53 -9.73 -13.51
CA THR A 251 4.39 -9.00 -12.96
C THR A 251 4.50 -8.98 -11.45
N SER A 252 4.27 -7.82 -10.85
CA SER A 252 4.19 -7.63 -9.41
C SER A 252 2.85 -6.98 -9.06
N LYS A 253 2.29 -7.34 -7.92
CA LYS A 253 1.11 -6.71 -7.30
C LYS A 253 1.42 -6.55 -5.83
N SER A 254 1.42 -5.33 -5.31
CA SER A 254 1.74 -5.05 -3.90
C SER A 254 1.12 -3.74 -3.44
N LEU A 255 1.14 -3.50 -2.13
CA LEU A 255 0.74 -2.23 -1.51
C LEU A 255 1.96 -1.30 -1.43
N TYR A 256 1.72 0.00 -1.27
CA TYR A 256 2.80 0.98 -1.08
C TYR A 256 3.52 0.73 0.26
N LEU A 257 2.74 0.41 1.29
CA LEU A 257 3.21 -0.16 2.55
C LEU A 257 2.64 -1.58 2.67
N ASN A 258 3.52 -2.59 2.59
CA ASN A 258 3.11 -3.99 2.45
C ASN A 258 2.48 -4.56 3.72
N ASN A 259 2.90 -4.04 4.87
CA ASN A 259 2.29 -4.29 6.17
C ASN A 259 2.30 -2.97 6.95
N LEU A 260 1.23 -2.69 7.69
CA LEU A 260 1.12 -1.55 8.61
C LEU A 260 0.59 -2.07 9.94
N PHE A 261 1.44 -2.05 10.96
CA PHE A 261 1.05 -2.43 12.31
C PHE A 261 0.81 -1.19 13.15
N ARG A 262 -0.37 -1.15 13.76
CA ARG A 262 -0.84 -0.07 14.61
C ARG A 262 -1.00 -0.57 16.02
N VAL A 263 -0.55 0.22 16.97
CA VAL A 263 -0.91 0.04 18.38
C VAL A 263 -2.34 0.55 18.56
N SER A 264 -3.18 -0.22 19.27
CA SER A 264 -4.57 0.19 19.49
C SER A 264 -4.64 1.50 20.29
N LYS A 265 -5.75 2.24 20.18
CA LYS A 265 -5.97 3.47 20.96
C LYS A 265 -5.81 3.21 22.46
N ASP A 266 -6.32 2.08 22.94
CA ASP A 266 -6.20 1.67 24.35
C ASP A 266 -4.74 1.43 24.74
N LYS A 267 -3.97 0.73 23.90
CA LYS A 267 -2.53 0.51 24.13
C LYS A 267 -1.70 1.79 24.02
N LEU A 268 -2.13 2.78 23.24
CA LEU A 268 -1.46 4.07 23.14
C LEU A 268 -1.71 4.95 24.38
N ALA A 269 -2.87 4.80 25.02
CA ALA A 269 -3.16 5.45 26.30
C ALA A 269 -2.31 4.84 27.45
N GLU A 270 -2.04 3.54 27.38
CA GLU A 270 -1.19 2.81 28.33
C GLU A 270 0.32 3.04 28.06
N ASP A 271 0.73 3.07 26.80
CA ASP A 271 2.10 3.36 26.37
C ASP A 271 2.12 4.49 25.32
N PRO A 272 2.35 5.74 25.74
CA PRO A 272 2.50 6.88 24.81
C PRO A 272 3.67 6.75 23.84
N LYS A 273 4.60 5.80 24.06
CA LYS A 273 5.73 5.49 23.17
C LYS A 273 5.47 4.26 22.30
N ALA A 274 4.23 3.76 22.27
CA ALA A 274 3.85 2.57 21.55
C ALA A 274 4.28 2.66 20.09
N LYS A 275 5.15 1.73 19.70
CA LYS A 275 5.84 1.74 18.40
C LYS A 275 4.93 1.18 17.31
N TRP A 276 4.92 1.87 16.19
CA TRP A 276 4.34 1.43 14.93
C TRP A 276 5.43 0.78 14.10
N PHE A 277 5.06 -0.11 13.19
CA PHE A 277 5.99 -0.53 12.16
C PHE A 277 5.29 -0.69 10.81
N VAL A 278 6.04 -0.46 9.75
CA VAL A 278 5.61 -0.68 8.37
C VAL A 278 6.67 -1.43 7.60
N ASP A 279 6.24 -2.36 6.75
CA ASP A 279 7.09 -2.90 5.69
C ASP A 279 6.96 -2.00 4.46
N PHE A 280 8.10 -1.63 3.86
CA PHE A 280 8.11 -0.92 2.58
C PHE A 280 7.67 -1.85 1.43
N HIS A 281 7.42 -1.25 0.26
CA HIS A 281 7.11 -1.99 -0.96
C HIS A 281 8.20 -3.05 -1.27
N PRO A 282 7.88 -4.24 -1.81
CA PRO A 282 8.89 -5.28 -2.10
C PRO A 282 10.06 -4.84 -2.99
N PHE A 283 9.86 -3.85 -3.87
CA PHE A 283 10.96 -3.25 -4.64
C PHE A 283 11.96 -2.46 -3.78
N ALA A 284 11.52 -1.84 -2.68
CA ALA A 284 12.41 -1.26 -1.69
C ALA A 284 13.22 -2.35 -0.98
N SER A 285 12.56 -3.41 -0.54
CA SER A 285 13.22 -4.57 0.11
C SER A 285 14.24 -5.22 -0.81
N ARG A 286 13.90 -5.41 -2.09
CA ARG A 286 14.82 -5.90 -3.12
C ARG A 286 16.00 -4.94 -3.31
N SER A 287 15.75 -3.64 -3.35
CA SER A 287 16.82 -2.65 -3.52
C SER A 287 17.77 -2.64 -2.33
N LEU A 288 17.26 -2.83 -1.12
CA LEU A 288 18.05 -2.96 0.09
C LEU A 288 18.93 -4.22 0.07
N ASP A 289 18.36 -5.34 -0.36
CA ASP A 289 19.06 -6.62 -0.42
C ASP A 289 20.14 -6.65 -1.52
N GLU A 290 19.82 -6.12 -2.70
CA GLU A 290 20.74 -6.03 -3.85
C GLU A 290 21.68 -4.81 -3.78
N LEU A 291 21.58 -3.98 -2.72
CA LEU A 291 22.35 -2.75 -2.55
C LEU A 291 22.24 -1.78 -3.73
N THR A 292 21.06 -1.71 -4.36
CA THR A 292 20.78 -0.82 -5.49
C THR A 292 20.13 0.50 -5.07
N TYR A 293 20.15 0.85 -3.78
CA TYR A 293 19.74 2.18 -3.31
C TYR A 293 20.85 3.22 -3.50
N ARG A 294 20.45 4.49 -3.58
CA ARG A 294 21.38 5.62 -3.75
C ARG A 294 21.10 6.71 -2.72
N GLN A 295 22.15 7.31 -2.19
CA GLN A 295 22.01 8.47 -1.32
C GLN A 295 21.56 9.70 -2.12
N PHE A 296 20.72 10.52 -1.52
CA PHE A 296 20.28 11.78 -2.11
C PHE A 296 20.14 12.88 -1.04
N ASN A 297 20.07 14.13 -1.49
CA ASN A 297 19.85 15.28 -0.62
C ASN A 297 18.35 15.41 -0.28
N TYR A 298 17.96 14.78 0.81
CA TYR A 298 16.63 14.79 1.37
C TYR A 298 16.16 16.18 1.80
N ALA A 299 17.05 16.98 2.40
CA ALA A 299 16.71 18.36 2.78
C ALA A 299 16.31 19.21 1.56
N ARG A 300 17.03 19.05 0.45
CA ARG A 300 16.74 19.73 -0.82
C ARG A 300 15.42 19.26 -1.41
N LEU A 301 15.18 17.94 -1.47
CA LEU A 301 13.89 17.39 -1.92
C LEU A 301 12.73 18.00 -1.12
N MET A 302 12.85 18.00 0.21
CA MET A 302 11.85 18.54 1.13
C MET A 302 11.68 20.07 1.05
N SER A 303 12.63 20.81 0.49
CA SER A 303 12.50 22.26 0.30
C SER A 303 11.59 22.65 -0.86
N HIS A 304 11.31 21.73 -1.79
CA HIS A 304 10.44 21.99 -2.94
C HIS A 304 8.96 21.87 -2.52
N LYS A 305 8.18 22.94 -2.76
CA LYS A 305 6.75 23.00 -2.39
C LYS A 305 5.85 22.09 -3.25
N ASN A 306 6.29 21.76 -4.46
CA ASN A 306 5.70 20.77 -5.33
C ASN A 306 6.81 19.78 -5.68
N GLN A 307 6.72 18.53 -5.25
CA GLN A 307 7.53 17.45 -5.80
C GLN A 307 7.18 17.37 -7.29
N LEU A 308 8.12 17.80 -8.13
CA LEU A 308 7.99 17.71 -9.57
C LEU A 308 7.86 16.23 -9.90
N SER A 309 6.73 15.87 -10.50
CA SER A 309 6.60 14.62 -11.25
C SER A 309 7.84 14.51 -12.14
N ASN A 310 8.63 13.45 -12.00
CA ASN A 310 9.82 13.22 -12.81
C ASN A 310 9.42 13.17 -14.29
N GLU A 311 9.47 14.32 -14.98
CA GLU A 311 9.60 14.39 -16.43
C GLU A 311 11.07 14.20 -16.76
N SER A 312 11.41 12.97 -17.12
CA SER A 312 12.65 12.61 -17.82
C SER A 312 12.38 11.40 -18.70
#